data_AF-A0A3E1NQ68-F1
#
_entry.id   AF-A0A3E1NQ68-F1
#
_cell.length_a   1.000
_cell.length_b   1.000
_cell.length_c   1.000
_cell.angle_alpha   90.00
_cell.angle_beta   90.00
_cell.angle_gamma   90.00
#
_symmetry.space_group_name_H-M   'P 1'
#
loop_
_entity.id
_entity.type
_entity.pdbx_description
1 polymer ?
#
loop_
_entity_poly.entity_id
_entity_poly.type
_entity_poly.pdbx_seq_one_letter_code
_entity_poly.pdbx_strand_id
1 'polypeptide(L)'
;MSEIRLSIWNQRMLELMEYVIARDRAGSQQEFLEALGFGHTNLRQIKIGKQSFRHEHCWSACHLYGVNMNWLYGFEKEMFRNPETLNAVQKLKLIVEEIAAELDDRKASVTKKLTKKTAKKANTSTSKK
;
A
#
# COMPACT_ATOMS: atom_id res chain seq x y z
N MET A 1 -17.42 -13.65 -26.94
CA MET A 1 -17.04 -12.54 -26.03
C MET A 1 -15.61 -12.20 -26.34
N SER A 2 -15.32 -11.01 -26.85
CA SER A 2 -13.95 -10.59 -27.13
C SER A 2 -13.19 -10.48 -25.81
N GLU A 3 -12.06 -11.17 -25.68
CA GLU A 3 -11.18 -11.03 -24.53
C GLU A 3 -10.64 -9.59 -24.50
N ILE A 4 -11.06 -8.82 -23.50
CA ILE A 4 -10.53 -7.47 -23.28
C ILE A 4 -9.09 -7.64 -22.80
N ARG A 5 -8.13 -7.40 -23.70
CA ARG A 5 -6.71 -7.36 -23.32
C ARG A 5 -6.36 -6.01 -22.71
N LEU A 6 -6.10 -6.02 -21.42
CA LEU A 6 -5.53 -4.87 -20.71
C LEU A 6 -4.07 -4.69 -21.12
N SER A 7 -3.60 -3.45 -21.08
CA SER A 7 -2.16 -3.20 -21.16
C SER A 7 -1.46 -3.81 -19.95
N ILE A 8 -0.21 -4.25 -20.16
CA ILE A 8 0.60 -4.89 -19.12
C ILE A 8 0.72 -4.02 -17.87
N TRP A 9 0.94 -2.71 -18.02
CA TRP A 9 1.06 -1.82 -16.88
C TRP A 9 -0.26 -1.64 -16.13
N ASN A 10 -1.41 -1.67 -16.81
CA ASN A 10 -2.68 -1.64 -16.11
C ASN A 10 -2.89 -2.91 -15.29
N GLN A 11 -2.57 -4.06 -15.87
CA GLN A 11 -2.66 -5.34 -15.17
C GLN A 11 -1.77 -5.33 -13.92
N ARG A 12 -0.50 -4.94 -14.07
CA ARG A 12 0.46 -4.90 -12.95
C ARG A 12 0.14 -3.84 -11.89
N MET A 13 -0.45 -2.71 -12.28
CA MET A 13 -0.97 -1.74 -11.32
C MET A 13 -2.13 -2.30 -10.49
N LEU A 14 -3.00 -3.11 -11.09
CA LEU A 14 -4.09 -3.78 -10.37
C LEU A 14 -3.54 -4.86 -9.43
N GLU A 15 -2.55 -5.65 -9.88
CA GLU A 15 -1.84 -6.63 -9.04
C GLU A 15 -1.15 -5.94 -7.85
N LEU A 16 -0.50 -4.80 -8.08
CA LEU A 16 0.10 -3.99 -7.03
C LEU A 16 -0.94 -3.49 -6.02
N MET A 17 -2.08 -3.01 -6.49
CA MET A 17 -3.16 -2.55 -5.62
C MET A 17 -3.65 -3.67 -4.69
N GLU A 18 -3.86 -4.87 -5.23
CA GLU A 18 -4.25 -6.04 -4.42
C GLU A 18 -3.17 -6.39 -3.38
N TYR A 19 -1.90 -6.36 -3.77
CA TYR A 19 -0.78 -6.58 -2.87
C TYR A 19 -0.69 -5.55 -1.73
N VAL A 20 -0.86 -4.27 -2.05
CA VAL A 20 -0.79 -3.18 -1.06
C VAL A 20 -1.94 -3.27 -0.07
N ILE A 21 -3.15 -3.58 -0.53
CA ILE A 21 -4.32 -3.79 0.33
C ILE A 21 -4.12 -5.04 1.21
N ALA A 22 -3.59 -6.13 0.65
CA ALA A 22 -3.32 -7.35 1.41
C ALA A 22 -2.27 -7.17 2.53
N ARG A 23 -1.39 -6.17 2.39
CA ARG A 23 -0.38 -5.82 3.41
C ARG A 23 -0.79 -4.63 4.30
N ASP A 24 -2.05 -4.23 4.26
CA ASP A 24 -2.61 -3.13 5.06
C ASP A 24 -1.86 -1.79 4.88
N ARG A 25 -1.23 -1.61 3.71
CA ARG A 25 -0.56 -0.35 3.33
C ARG A 25 -1.52 0.66 2.69
N ALA A 26 -2.71 0.21 2.29
CA ALA A 26 -3.84 1.04 1.91
C ALA A 26 -5.11 0.31 2.36
N GLY A 27 -6.03 1.02 3.03
CA GLY A 27 -7.26 0.45 3.57
C GLY A 27 -8.33 0.15 2.51
N SER A 28 -8.25 0.79 1.34
CA SER A 28 -9.19 0.54 0.23
C SER A 28 -8.58 0.78 -1.15
N GLN A 29 -9.26 0.26 -2.19
CA GLN A 29 -8.91 0.56 -3.59
C GLN A 29 -8.95 2.06 -3.88
N GLN A 30 -9.88 2.79 -3.26
CA GLN A 30 -10.00 4.22 -3.44
C GLN A 30 -8.81 4.97 -2.84
N GLU A 31 -8.42 4.61 -1.62
CA GLU A 31 -7.27 5.20 -0.95
C GLU A 31 -5.97 4.96 -1.73
N PHE A 32 -5.79 3.76 -2.29
CA PHE A 32 -4.66 3.47 -3.17
C PHE A 32 -4.65 4.39 -4.40
N LEU A 33 -5.79 4.57 -5.06
CA LEU A 33 -5.90 5.44 -6.23
C LEU A 33 -5.66 6.91 -5.88
N GLU A 34 -6.21 7.39 -4.76
CA GLU A 34 -6.00 8.75 -4.27
C GLU A 34 -4.53 9.02 -3.95
N ALA A 35 -3.83 8.06 -3.32
CA ALA A 35 -2.39 8.15 -3.06
C ALA A 35 -1.57 8.32 -4.35
N LEU A 36 -2.03 7.75 -5.47
CA LEU A 36 -1.38 7.89 -6.77
C LEU A 36 -1.74 9.18 -7.53
N GLY A 37 -2.60 10.03 -6.96
CA GLY A 37 -3.18 11.18 -7.66
C GLY A 37 -4.22 10.79 -8.71
N PHE A 38 -4.70 9.54 -8.68
CA PHE A 38 -5.76 9.07 -9.55
C PHE A 38 -7.10 9.49 -8.96
N GLY A 39 -7.59 10.66 -9.37
CA GLY A 39 -8.90 11.19 -8.96
C GLY A 39 -10.05 10.23 -9.27
N HIS A 40 -11.26 10.52 -8.76
CA HIS A 40 -12.52 9.73 -8.74
C HIS A 40 -12.97 9.17 -10.10
N THR A 41 -12.13 8.37 -10.70
CA THR A 41 -12.34 7.74 -11.97
C THR A 41 -12.82 6.34 -11.66
N ASN A 42 -13.86 5.90 -12.38
CA ASN A 42 -14.35 4.55 -12.26
C ASN A 42 -13.23 3.53 -12.56
N LEU A 43 -12.69 2.88 -11.53
CA LEU A 43 -11.78 1.72 -11.63
C LEU A 43 -12.35 0.67 -12.61
N ARG A 44 -13.68 0.59 -12.71
CA ARG A 44 -14.40 -0.19 -13.71
C ARG A 44 -13.94 0.11 -15.14
N GLN A 45 -13.71 1.37 -15.51
CA GLN A 45 -13.23 1.79 -16.85
C GLN A 45 -11.83 1.26 -17.14
N ILE A 46 -10.97 1.20 -16.12
CA ILE A 46 -9.65 0.57 -16.25
C ILE A 46 -9.80 -0.93 -16.46
N LYS A 47 -10.62 -1.60 -15.64
CA LYS A 47 -10.85 -3.06 -15.73
C LYS A 47 -11.41 -3.49 -17.09
N ILE A 48 -12.21 -2.66 -17.74
CA ILE A 48 -12.75 -2.91 -19.09
C ILE A 48 -11.87 -2.34 -20.22
N GLY A 49 -10.69 -1.81 -19.91
CA GLY A 49 -9.72 -1.31 -20.90
C GLY A 49 -10.11 0.00 -21.59
N LYS A 50 -11.16 0.69 -21.14
CA LYS A 50 -11.56 2.01 -21.67
C LYS A 50 -10.68 3.14 -21.16
N GLN A 51 -10.00 2.93 -20.05
CA GLN A 51 -9.04 3.87 -19.48
C GLN A 51 -7.77 3.13 -19.05
N SER A 52 -6.65 3.86 -19.01
CA SER A 52 -5.36 3.34 -18.57
C SER A 52 -4.73 4.25 -17.53
N PHE A 53 -3.86 3.67 -16.71
CA PHE A 53 -2.94 4.46 -15.89
C PHE A 53 -1.96 5.21 -16.79
N ARG A 54 -1.73 6.48 -16.47
CA ARG A 54 -0.71 7.32 -17.09
C ARG A 54 0.65 7.03 -16.47
N HIS A 55 1.69 7.47 -17.17
CA HIS A 55 3.06 7.35 -16.70
C HIS A 55 3.25 8.00 -15.31
N GLU A 56 2.60 9.14 -15.05
CA GLU A 56 2.68 9.82 -13.76
C GLU A 56 2.21 8.93 -12.60
N HIS A 57 1.12 8.16 -12.81
CA HIS A 57 0.62 7.24 -11.78
C HIS A 57 1.56 6.07 -11.55
N CYS A 58 2.15 5.51 -12.61
CA CYS A 58 3.16 4.46 -12.50
C CYS A 58 4.41 4.96 -11.74
N TRP A 59 4.82 6.21 -12.00
CA TRP A 59 5.94 6.83 -11.32
C TRP A 59 5.65 7.08 -9.84
N SER A 60 4.47 7.61 -9.51
CA SER A 60 4.02 7.75 -8.11
C SER A 60 3.98 6.40 -7.39
N ALA A 61 3.51 5.34 -8.05
CA ALA A 61 3.49 3.99 -7.48
C ALA A 61 4.89 3.47 -7.14
N CYS A 62 5.87 3.72 -8.01
CA CYS A 62 7.26 3.36 -7.76
C CYS A 62 7.82 4.07 -6.52
N HIS A 63 7.51 5.35 -6.33
CA HIS A 63 8.03 6.13 -5.19
C HIS A 63 7.33 5.80 -3.87
N LEU A 64 6.01 5.59 -3.90
CA LEU A 64 5.22 5.33 -2.69
C LEU A 64 5.38 3.91 -2.18
N TYR A 65 5.47 2.93 -3.09
CA TYR A 65 5.44 1.52 -2.73
C TYR A 65 6.76 0.79 -3.01
N GLY A 66 7.78 1.49 -3.51
CA GLY A 66 9.09 0.89 -3.81
C GLY A 66 9.10 -0.06 -5.00
N VAL A 67 8.10 0.05 -5.88
CA VAL A 67 7.89 -0.87 -7.00
C VAL A 67 8.88 -0.58 -8.12
N ASN A 68 9.28 -1.64 -8.80
CA ASN A 68 10.16 -1.54 -9.95
C ASN A 68 9.39 -1.11 -11.20
N MET A 69 9.83 -0.01 -11.81
CA MET A 69 9.26 0.50 -13.07
C MET A 69 9.39 -0.51 -14.22
N ASN A 70 10.51 -1.25 -14.28
CA ASN A 70 10.73 -2.27 -15.30
C ASN A 70 9.72 -3.42 -15.16
N TRP A 71 9.34 -3.74 -13.92
CA TRP A 71 8.25 -4.65 -13.68
C TRP A 71 6.93 -4.03 -14.13
N LEU A 72 6.57 -2.80 -13.77
CA LEU A 72 5.31 -2.22 -14.24
C LEU A 72 5.12 -2.28 -15.77
N TYR A 73 6.18 -2.03 -16.54
CA TYR A 73 6.13 -2.10 -18.00
C TYR A 73 6.32 -3.51 -18.60
N GLY A 74 6.59 -4.52 -17.79
CA GLY A 74 6.73 -5.91 -18.24
C GLY A 74 8.12 -6.31 -18.72
N PHE A 75 9.14 -5.48 -18.51
CA PHE A 75 10.54 -5.81 -18.86
C PHE A 75 11.19 -6.76 -17.86
N GLU A 76 10.77 -6.70 -16.59
CA GLU A 76 11.30 -7.56 -15.52
C GLU A 76 10.20 -8.36 -14.83
N LYS A 77 10.57 -9.46 -14.18
CA LYS A 77 9.64 -10.32 -13.42
C LYS A 77 9.49 -9.90 -11.96
N GLU A 78 10.47 -9.18 -11.40
CA GLU A 78 10.51 -8.83 -9.99
C GLU A 78 9.76 -7.53 -9.67
N MET A 79 8.71 -7.62 -8.86
CA MET A 79 7.87 -6.47 -8.47
C MET A 79 8.64 -5.39 -7.72
N PHE A 80 9.58 -5.80 -6.87
CA PHE A 80 10.42 -4.91 -6.08
C PHE A 80 11.83 -4.92 -6.62
N ARG A 81 12.57 -3.82 -6.42
CA ARG A 81 13.98 -3.78 -6.74
C ARG A 81 14.74 -4.69 -5.77
N ASN A 82 15.60 -5.55 -6.30
CA ASN A 82 16.45 -6.39 -5.48
C ASN A 82 17.37 -5.50 -4.60
N PRO A 83 17.33 -5.62 -3.26
CA PRO A 83 18.15 -4.81 -2.37
C PRO A 83 19.65 -5.00 -2.60
N GLU A 84 20.08 -6.11 -3.19
CA GLU A 84 21.50 -6.36 -3.49
C GLU A 84 22.05 -5.39 -4.54
N THR A 85 21.21 -4.91 -5.47
CA THR A 85 21.60 -3.94 -6.50
C THR A 85 21.49 -2.48 -6.04
N LEU A 86 20.92 -2.25 -4.85
CA LEU A 86 20.72 -0.91 -4.29
C LEU A 86 22.03 -0.33 -3.72
N ASN A 87 22.22 0.97 -3.95
CA ASN A 87 23.29 1.72 -3.30
C ASN A 87 23.04 1.79 -1.78
N ALA A 88 24.10 1.97 -0.98
CA ALA A 88 24.04 2.06 0.49
C ALA A 88 22.96 3.04 1.00
N VAL A 89 22.81 4.20 0.34
CA VAL A 89 21.78 5.19 0.69
C VAL A 89 20.36 4.66 0.49
N GLN A 90 20.12 3.90 -0.58
CA GLN A 90 18.82 3.31 -0.88
C GLN A 90 18.48 2.17 0.09
N LYS A 91 19.48 1.36 0.48
CA LYS A 91 19.34 0.34 1.52
C LYS A 91 18.92 0.95 2.85
N LEU A 92 19.56 2.06 3.24
CA LEU A 92 19.19 2.78 4.47
C LEU A 92 17.75 3.29 4.44
N LYS A 93 17.30 3.85 3.31
CA LYS A 93 15.93 4.32 3.18
C LYS A 93 14.90 3.19 3.35
N LEU A 94 15.17 2.03 2.75
CA LEU A 94 14.32 0.85 2.84
C LEU A 94 14.22 0.33 4.28
N ILE A 95 15.34 0.27 4.99
CA ILE A 95 15.39 -0.11 6.41
C ILE A 95 14.63 0.89 7.28
N VAL A 96 14.77 2.20 7.01
CA VAL A 96 14.05 3.24 7.77
C VAL A 96 12.54 3.12 7.57
N GLU A 97 12.08 2.86 6.35
CA GLU A 97 10.66 2.63 6.05
C GLU A 97 10.12 1.38 6.76
N GLU A 98 10.91 0.30 6.82
CA GLU A 98 10.54 -0.93 7.53
C GLU A 98 10.45 -0.73 9.05
N ILE A 99 11.41 -0.02 9.64
CA ILE A 99 11.39 0.33 11.07
C ILE A 99 10.20 1.25 11.40
N ALA A 100 9.89 2.19 10.53
CA ALA A 100 8.76 3.10 10.72
C ALA A 100 7.43 2.33 10.79
N ALA A 101 7.24 1.35 9.89
CA ALA A 101 6.05 0.50 9.91
C ALA A 101 5.93 -0.31 11.21
N GLU A 102 7.02 -0.92 11.70
CA GLU A 102 7.00 -1.69 12.95
C GLU A 102 6.67 -0.81 14.17
N LEU A 103 7.11 0.45 14.18
CA LEU A 103 6.82 1.38 15.27
C LEU A 103 5.33 1.76 15.34
N ASP A 104 4.63 1.86 14.21
CA ASP A 104 3.22 2.21 14.19
C ASP A 104 2.34 1.04 14.70
N ASP A 105 2.69 -0.20 14.37
CA ASP A 105 2.06 -1.40 14.95
C ASP A 105 2.25 -1.46 16.47
N ARG A 106 3.46 -1.16 16.95
CA ARG A 106 3.76 -1.10 18.38
C ARG A 106 2.93 -0.02 19.08
N LYS A 107 2.79 1.18 18.51
CA LYS A 107 1.94 2.25 19.07
C LYS A 107 0.48 1.82 19.17
N ALA A 108 -0.08 1.15 18.15
CA ALA A 108 -1.45 0.66 18.15
C ALA A 108 -1.71 -0.41 19.24
N SER A 109 -0.71 -1.25 19.53
CA SER A 109 -0.81 -2.25 20.60
C SER A 109 -0.76 -1.63 22.01
N VAL A 110 0.02 -0.55 22.19
CA VAL A 110 0.18 0.16 23.46
C VAL A 110 -1.10 0.94 23.82
N THR A 111 -1.71 1.64 22.87
CA THR A 111 -2.98 2.35 23.07
C THR A 111 -4.13 1.41 23.46
N LYS A 112 -4.22 0.22 22.85
CA LYS A 112 -5.21 -0.81 23.23
C LYS A 112 -5.01 -1.34 24.66
N LYS A 113 -3.77 -1.42 25.16
CA LYS A 113 -3.49 -1.83 26.55
C LYS A 113 -3.86 -0.73 27.55
N LEU A 114 -3.64 0.54 27.21
CA LEU A 114 -3.98 1.68 28.06
C LEU A 114 -5.50 1.83 28.24
N THR A 115 -6.30 1.69 27.18
CA THR A 115 -7.77 1.83 27.24
C THR A 115 -8.46 0.69 28.02
N LYS A 116 -7.96 -0.55 27.91
CA LYS A 116 -8.45 -1.66 28.75
C LYS A 116 -8.13 -1.46 30.24
N LYS A 117 -7.00 -0.83 30.57
CA LYS A 117 -6.60 -0.58 31.96
C LYS A 117 -7.43 0.53 32.62
N THR A 118 -7.83 1.57 31.88
CA THR A 118 -8.75 2.60 32.37
C THR A 118 -10.19 2.09 32.52
N ALA A 119 -10.69 1.27 31.60
CA ALA A 119 -12.02 0.65 31.72
C ALA A 119 -12.14 -0.30 32.93
N LYS A 120 -11.07 -1.05 33.27
CA LYS A 120 -11.06 -1.92 34.45
C LYS A 120 -11.03 -1.15 35.77
N LYS A 121 -10.43 0.05 35.81
CA LYS A 121 -10.38 0.88 37.03
C LYS A 121 -11.74 1.53 37.36
N ALA A 122 -12.50 1.95 36.35
CA ALA A 122 -13.81 2.59 36.52
C ALA A 122 -14.89 1.65 37.10
N ASN A 123 -14.83 0.35 36.82
CA ASN A 123 -15.80 -0.64 37.33
C ASN A 123 -15.54 -1.13 38.76
N THR A 124 -14.43 -0.73 39.40
CA THR A 124 -14.11 -1.11 40.79
C THR A 124 -14.48 -0.03 41.82
N SER A 125 -14.83 1.17 41.38
CA SER A 125 -15.20 2.30 42.27
C SER A 125 -16.71 2.45 42.53
N THR A 126 -17.57 1.68 41.84
CA THR A 126 -19.03 1.68 42.02
C THR A 126 -19.56 0.62 43.00
N SER A 127 -18.66 -0.14 43.66
CA SER A 127 -19.01 -1.17 44.65
C SER A 127 -18.37 -0.89 46.02
N LYS A 128 -18.68 0.27 46.60
CA LYS A 128 -18.59 0.49 48.04
C LYS A 128 -19.72 1.47 48.41
N LYS A 129 -20.90 0.87 48.55
CA LYS A 129 -22.03 1.41 49.31
C LYS A 129 -21.65 1.52 50.78
#